data_AF-A0A9W8JHS3-F1
#
_entry.id   AF-A0A9W8JHS3-F1
#
_cell.length_a   1.000
_cell.length_b   1.000
_cell.length_c   1.000
_cell.angle_alpha   90.00
_cell.angle_beta   90.00
_cell.angle_gamma   90.00
#
_symmetry.space_group_name_H-M   'P 1'
#
loop_
_entity.id
_entity.type
_entity.pdbx_description
1 polymer ?
#
loop_
_entity_poly.entity_id
_entity_poly.type
_entity_poly.pdbx_seq_one_letter_code
_entity_poly.pdbx_strand_id
1 'polypeptide(L)'
;MLSIRECQLETIFVVEELLRGEGIFIKHHNGVETLSLAPKQLHNGLENIEPYIDLLKTITANQGCSGTATLKNLTFAPAASDVRYIATFASALPSTLNTFTLDFSHMRDLRLFGRYAEELRRLFGNLSRSCPQLRKSHIKFHVYAMKLDIPPTWIPPEVTVLDSLLKSRELFPMFEEFHCSVDLNIQLLAYDRARLKEVASHYEDELRRWFPSLNEIGRLKVTSGLA
;
A
#
# COMPACT_ATOMS: atom_id res chain seq x y z
N MET A 1 -13.06 -0.82 -19.05
CA MET A 1 -12.35 -0.48 -17.80
C MET A 1 -12.05 -1.78 -17.08
N LEU A 2 -10.80 -2.22 -17.10
CA LEU A 2 -10.38 -3.42 -16.38
C LEU A 2 -9.97 -3.05 -14.95
N SER A 3 -10.52 -3.74 -13.96
CA SER A 3 -10.02 -3.73 -12.58
C SER A 3 -9.48 -5.13 -12.28
N ILE A 4 -8.17 -5.23 -12.06
CA ILE A 4 -7.54 -6.49 -11.69
C ILE A 4 -7.30 -6.43 -10.18
N ARG A 5 -8.07 -7.21 -9.41
CA ARG A 5 -8.04 -7.17 -7.94
C ARG A 5 -7.04 -8.12 -7.31
N GLU A 6 -6.52 -9.09 -8.07
CA GLU A 6 -5.48 -10.02 -7.62
C GLU A 6 -4.64 -10.46 -8.82
N CYS A 7 -3.46 -9.87 -9.01
CA CYS A 7 -2.47 -10.36 -9.97
C CYS A 7 -1.50 -11.33 -9.29
N GLN A 8 -1.69 -12.63 -9.54
CA GLN A 8 -0.68 -13.65 -9.24
C GLN A 8 0.36 -13.73 -10.36
N LEU A 9 1.52 -14.33 -10.09
CA LEU A 9 2.65 -14.33 -11.04
C LEU A 9 2.27 -14.86 -12.44
N GLU A 10 1.49 -15.93 -12.51
CA GLU A 10 1.00 -16.50 -13.77
C GLU A 10 0.04 -15.54 -14.50
N THR A 11 -0.84 -14.88 -13.74
CA THR A 11 -1.73 -13.82 -14.25
C THR A 11 -0.93 -12.63 -14.79
N ILE A 12 0.22 -12.31 -14.20
CA ILE A 12 1.07 -11.19 -14.64
C ILE A 12 1.63 -11.45 -16.03
N PHE A 13 2.17 -12.64 -16.30
CA PHE A 13 2.69 -12.96 -17.63
C PHE A 13 1.57 -12.91 -18.68
N VAL A 14 0.38 -13.44 -18.37
CA VAL A 14 -0.78 -13.38 -19.26
C VAL A 14 -1.23 -11.93 -19.50
N VAL A 15 -1.33 -11.11 -18.46
CA VAL A 15 -1.72 -9.69 -18.59
C VAL A 15 -0.66 -8.90 -19.35
N GLU A 16 0.62 -9.16 -19.09
CA GLU A 16 1.72 -8.51 -19.77
C GLU A 16 1.75 -8.88 -21.25
N GLU A 17 1.55 -10.15 -21.62
CA GLU A 17 1.40 -10.58 -23.01
C GLU A 17 0.17 -9.93 -23.67
N LEU A 18 -0.97 -9.84 -22.97
CA LEU A 18 -2.17 -9.18 -23.48
C LEU A 18 -1.98 -7.67 -23.69
N LEU A 19 -1.13 -7.02 -22.88
CA LEU A 19 -0.78 -5.61 -23.00
C LEU A 19 0.30 -5.36 -24.07
N ARG A 20 1.21 -6.31 -24.29
CA ARG A 20 2.26 -6.25 -25.33
C ARG A 20 1.75 -6.68 -26.71
N GLY A 21 0.76 -7.57 -26.78
CA GLY A 21 0.22 -8.15 -28.00
C GLY A 21 -0.67 -7.19 -28.79
N GLU A 22 -0.11 -6.57 -29.84
CA GLU A 22 -0.76 -5.85 -30.96
C GLU A 22 -2.07 -5.07 -30.68
N GLY A 23 -2.26 -4.56 -29.47
CA GLY A 23 -3.27 -3.57 -29.12
C GLY A 23 -4.73 -4.04 -29.11
N ILE A 24 -5.05 -5.35 -29.19
CA ILE A 24 -6.46 -5.80 -29.13
C ILE A 24 -7.06 -5.49 -27.75
N PHE A 25 -6.34 -5.78 -26.68
CA PHE A 25 -6.81 -5.51 -25.32
C PHE A 25 -6.94 -4.00 -25.04
N ILE A 26 -5.99 -3.22 -25.53
CA ILE A 26 -5.96 -1.75 -25.40
C ILE A 26 -7.08 -1.10 -26.22
N LYS A 27 -7.36 -1.60 -27.44
CA LYS A 27 -8.45 -1.11 -28.31
C LYS A 27 -9.84 -1.41 -27.78
N HIS A 28 -10.04 -2.53 -27.07
CA HIS A 28 -11.38 -2.97 -26.65
C HIS A 28 -11.71 -2.73 -25.17
N HIS A 29 -10.73 -2.58 -24.27
CA HIS A 29 -11.00 -2.56 -22.83
C HIS A 29 -10.72 -1.23 -22.11
N ASN A 30 -10.39 -0.17 -22.83
CA ASN A 30 -10.13 1.18 -22.29
C ASN A 30 -9.07 1.17 -21.17
N GLY A 31 -8.04 0.33 -21.22
CA GLY A 31 -6.93 0.33 -20.25
C GLY A 31 -7.25 -0.15 -18.83
N VAL A 32 -6.31 0.10 -17.91
CA VAL A 32 -6.34 -0.33 -16.50
C VAL A 32 -6.36 0.91 -15.59
N GLU A 33 -7.47 1.14 -14.88
CA GLU A 33 -7.60 2.27 -13.94
C GLU A 33 -7.28 1.88 -12.49
N THR A 34 -7.55 0.62 -12.13
CA THR A 34 -7.33 0.10 -10.77
C THR A 34 -6.64 -1.26 -10.85
N LEU A 35 -5.53 -1.38 -10.13
CA LEU A 35 -4.70 -2.58 -10.07
C LEU A 35 -4.41 -2.96 -8.62
N SER A 36 -4.48 -4.24 -8.31
CA SER A 36 -4.10 -4.79 -7.01
C SER A 36 -3.13 -5.95 -7.23
N LEU A 37 -1.95 -5.80 -6.65
CA LEU A 37 -0.82 -6.69 -6.79
C LEU A 37 -0.52 -7.35 -5.45
N ALA A 38 -0.51 -8.68 -5.41
CA ALA A 38 -0.22 -9.45 -4.20
C ALA A 38 0.80 -10.56 -4.53
N PRO A 39 2.11 -10.24 -4.47
CA PRO A 39 3.16 -11.25 -4.61
C PRO A 39 3.00 -12.38 -3.61
N LYS A 40 2.96 -13.63 -4.11
CA LYS A 40 3.01 -14.81 -3.25
C LYS A 40 4.45 -15.24 -3.04
N GLN A 41 4.72 -15.75 -1.84
CA GLN A 41 5.86 -16.61 -1.60
C GLN A 41 5.77 -17.85 -2.50
N LEU A 42 6.72 -17.99 -3.42
CA LEU A 42 6.94 -19.24 -4.13
C LEU A 42 7.58 -20.26 -3.18
N HIS A 43 7.21 -21.53 -3.34
CA HIS A 43 7.67 -22.64 -2.48
C HIS A 43 9.20 -22.79 -2.34
N ASN A 44 9.98 -22.14 -3.22
CA ASN A 44 11.44 -22.22 -3.25
C ASN A 44 12.15 -20.94 -2.74
N GLY A 45 11.42 -20.00 -2.13
CA GLY A 45 12.00 -18.81 -1.51
C GLY A 45 12.58 -17.76 -2.47
N LEU A 46 12.45 -17.97 -3.78
CA LEU A 46 12.72 -16.94 -4.79
C LEU A 46 11.44 -16.12 -4.99
N GLU A 47 11.25 -15.11 -4.14
CA GLU A 47 10.29 -14.05 -4.42
C GLU A 47 10.88 -13.13 -5.48
N ASN A 48 10.15 -12.91 -6.57
CA ASN A 48 10.57 -12.00 -7.62
C ASN A 48 9.57 -10.85 -7.77
N ILE A 49 9.96 -9.67 -7.32
CA ILE A 49 9.20 -8.42 -7.51
C ILE A 49 9.36 -7.87 -8.94
N GLU A 50 10.36 -8.32 -9.71
CA GLU A 50 10.66 -7.83 -11.06
C GLU A 50 9.48 -7.96 -12.04
N PRO A 51 8.74 -9.09 -12.11
CA PRO A 51 7.57 -9.23 -12.99
C PRO A 51 6.49 -8.18 -12.69
N TYR A 52 6.33 -7.79 -11.42
CA TYR A 52 5.39 -6.75 -11.01
C TYR A 52 5.86 -5.37 -11.46
N ILE A 53 7.17 -5.11 -11.37
CA ILE A 53 7.81 -3.89 -11.87
C ILE A 53 7.67 -3.78 -13.39
N ASP A 54 7.91 -4.86 -14.12
CA ASP A 54 7.83 -4.87 -15.59
C ASP A 54 6.40 -4.76 -16.10
N LEU A 55 5.44 -5.33 -15.38
CA LEU A 55 4.02 -5.06 -15.62
C LEU A 55 3.69 -3.58 -15.45
N LEU A 56 4.15 -2.92 -14.39
CA LEU A 56 3.92 -1.49 -14.19
C LEU A 56 4.55 -0.63 -15.28
N LYS A 57 5.77 -0.97 -15.71
CA LYS A 57 6.42 -0.30 -16.87
C LYS A 57 5.59 -0.50 -18.14
N THR A 58 5.10 -1.72 -18.39
CA THR A 58 4.27 -2.04 -19.55
C THR A 58 2.95 -1.27 -19.51
N ILE A 59 2.28 -1.21 -18.36
CA ILE A 59 1.07 -0.39 -18.19
C ILE A 59 1.38 1.07 -18.47
N THR A 60 2.44 1.62 -17.87
CA THR A 60 2.85 3.01 -18.03
C THR A 60 3.16 3.36 -19.48
N ALA A 61 3.87 2.50 -20.22
CA ALA A 61 4.20 2.70 -21.62
C ALA A 61 2.96 2.75 -22.55
N ASN A 62 1.86 2.13 -22.11
CA ASN A 62 0.60 2.10 -22.86
C ASN A 62 -0.42 3.16 -22.39
N GLN A 63 -0.08 3.97 -21.38
CA GLN A 63 -0.92 5.08 -20.94
C GLN A 63 -0.79 6.27 -21.90
N GLY A 64 -1.91 6.87 -22.29
CA GLY A 64 -1.91 8.09 -23.11
C GLY A 64 -2.17 7.86 -24.60
N CYS A 65 -2.35 6.61 -25.05
CA CYS A 65 -3.01 6.36 -26.33
C CYS A 65 -4.47 6.82 -26.25
N SER A 66 -4.94 7.56 -27.26
CA SER A 66 -6.32 8.10 -27.34
C SER A 66 -7.38 7.09 -26.86
N GLY A 67 -8.13 7.44 -25.82
CA GLY A 67 -9.22 6.62 -25.28
C GLY A 67 -8.85 5.57 -24.22
N THR A 68 -7.58 5.45 -23.84
CA THR A 68 -7.13 4.50 -22.80
C THR A 68 -7.23 5.10 -21.39
N ALA A 69 -7.79 4.34 -20.43
CA ALA A 69 -7.78 4.75 -19.03
C ALA A 69 -6.36 4.63 -18.45
N THR A 70 -6.01 5.61 -17.62
CA THR A 70 -4.75 5.68 -16.89
C THR A 70 -4.88 5.00 -15.53
N LEU A 71 -3.80 4.37 -15.07
CA LEU A 71 -3.78 3.74 -13.74
C LEU A 71 -3.81 4.83 -12.67
N LYS A 72 -4.93 4.94 -11.97
CA LYS A 72 -5.13 5.93 -10.89
C LYS A 72 -5.05 5.33 -9.51
N ASN A 73 -5.38 4.05 -9.36
CA ASN A 73 -5.43 3.38 -8.07
C ASN A 73 -4.60 2.12 -8.09
N LEU A 74 -3.66 2.00 -7.15
CA LEU A 74 -2.82 0.83 -7.00
C LEU A 74 -2.84 0.35 -5.56
N THR A 75 -3.12 -0.94 -5.37
CA THR A 75 -2.86 -1.65 -4.12
C THR A 75 -1.69 -2.59 -4.32
N PHE A 76 -0.72 -2.55 -3.41
CA PHE A 76 0.40 -3.47 -3.37
C PHE A 76 0.45 -4.16 -2.01
N ALA A 77 0.34 -5.48 -2.00
CA ALA A 77 0.37 -6.32 -0.83
C ALA A 77 1.67 -7.15 -0.80
N PRO A 78 2.82 -6.56 -0.44
CA PRO A 78 4.11 -7.24 -0.51
C PRO A 78 4.17 -8.48 0.39
N ALA A 79 4.97 -9.47 0.01
CA ALA A 79 5.44 -10.47 0.96
C ALA A 79 6.53 -9.88 1.87
N ALA A 80 6.77 -10.47 3.05
CA ALA A 80 7.70 -9.93 4.05
C ALA A 80 9.13 -9.73 3.49
N SER A 81 9.53 -10.56 2.54
CA SER A 81 10.83 -10.49 1.89
C SER A 81 10.92 -9.46 0.78
N ASP A 82 9.77 -9.09 0.19
CA ASP A 82 9.68 -8.08 -0.87
C ASP A 82 9.83 -6.67 -0.33
N VAL A 83 9.69 -6.49 0.99
CA VAL A 83 9.67 -5.17 1.62
C VAL A 83 10.95 -4.39 1.33
N ARG A 84 12.10 -5.07 1.27
CA ARG A 84 13.38 -4.44 0.91
C ARG A 84 13.41 -3.84 -0.49
N TYR A 85 12.54 -4.29 -1.38
CA TYR A 85 12.44 -3.84 -2.77
C TYR A 85 11.28 -2.87 -3.03
N ILE A 86 10.46 -2.54 -2.02
CA ILE A 86 9.30 -1.65 -2.19
C ILE A 86 9.73 -0.28 -2.74
N ALA A 87 10.91 0.20 -2.37
CA ALA A 87 11.44 1.46 -2.88
C ALA A 87 11.72 1.40 -4.39
N THR A 88 12.28 0.28 -4.88
CA THR A 88 12.48 0.04 -6.31
C THR A 88 11.14 -0.04 -7.03
N PHE A 89 10.18 -0.75 -6.45
CA PHE A 89 8.81 -0.81 -6.97
C PHE A 89 8.18 0.58 -7.11
N ALA A 90 8.35 1.45 -6.10
CA ALA A 90 7.84 2.82 -6.12
C ALA A 90 8.41 3.66 -7.28
N SER A 91 9.64 3.40 -7.71
CA SER A 91 10.24 4.12 -8.85
C SER A 91 9.60 3.79 -10.20
N ALA A 92 8.97 2.61 -10.32
CA ALA A 92 8.29 2.15 -11.52
C ALA A 92 6.81 2.56 -11.60
N LEU A 93 6.32 3.31 -10.61
CA LEU A 93 4.92 3.72 -10.55
C LEU A 93 4.61 4.81 -11.59
N PRO A 94 3.45 4.74 -12.25
CA PRO A 94 3.05 5.76 -13.22
C PRO A 94 2.74 7.09 -12.52
N SER A 95 3.09 8.20 -13.20
CA SER A 95 2.84 9.56 -12.69
C SER A 95 1.36 9.96 -12.61
N THR A 96 0.49 9.15 -13.21
CA THR A 96 -0.97 9.31 -13.23
C THR A 96 -1.65 8.76 -11.97
N LEU A 97 -0.88 8.17 -11.04
CA LEU A 97 -1.42 7.57 -9.83
C LEU A 97 -1.95 8.63 -8.86
N ASN A 98 -3.20 8.47 -8.44
CA ASN A 98 -3.88 9.32 -7.47
C ASN A 98 -3.99 8.66 -6.09
N THR A 99 -4.14 7.34 -6.05
CA THR A 99 -4.31 6.56 -4.83
C THR A 99 -3.31 5.42 -4.80
N PHE A 100 -2.56 5.32 -3.70
CA PHE A 100 -1.64 4.22 -3.45
C PHE A 100 -1.97 3.53 -2.12
N THR A 101 -2.07 2.20 -2.12
CA THR A 101 -2.32 1.41 -0.91
C THR A 101 -1.20 0.40 -0.72
N LEU A 102 -0.53 0.45 0.43
CA LEU A 102 0.35 -0.61 0.91
C LEU A 102 -0.43 -1.51 1.87
N ASP A 103 -0.51 -2.79 1.54
CA ASP A 103 -1.27 -3.76 2.31
C ASP A 103 -0.33 -4.77 2.98
N PHE A 104 -0.04 -4.54 4.26
CA PHE A 104 0.77 -5.44 5.09
C PHE A 104 -0.07 -6.51 5.80
N SER A 105 -1.33 -6.72 5.42
CA SER A 105 -2.24 -7.60 6.13
C SER A 105 -1.80 -9.06 6.16
N HIS A 106 -0.96 -9.48 5.21
CA HIS A 106 -0.38 -10.82 5.20
C HIS A 106 0.76 -11.02 6.20
N MET A 107 1.39 -9.94 6.68
CA MET A 107 2.59 -10.04 7.52
C MET A 107 2.30 -10.14 9.02
N ARG A 108 1.08 -9.79 9.45
CA ARG A 108 0.53 -10.07 10.78
C ARG A 108 1.30 -9.49 11.98
N ASP A 109 2.14 -8.47 11.77
CA ASP A 109 2.93 -7.82 12.82
C ASP A 109 3.02 -6.29 12.60
N LEU A 110 2.62 -5.49 13.59
CA LEU A 110 2.73 -4.02 13.52
C LEU A 110 4.16 -3.50 13.67
N ARG A 111 5.06 -4.27 14.30
CA ARG A 111 6.46 -3.87 14.48
C ARG A 111 7.21 -3.75 13.15
N LEU A 112 6.62 -4.30 12.09
CA LEU A 112 7.12 -4.16 10.73
C LEU A 112 7.22 -2.71 10.30
N PHE A 113 6.39 -1.82 10.86
CA PHE A 113 6.48 -0.40 10.56
C PHE A 113 7.86 0.18 10.92
N GLY A 114 8.36 -0.11 12.11
CA GLY A 114 9.71 0.30 12.51
C GLY A 114 10.80 -0.56 11.87
N ARG A 115 10.56 -1.87 11.67
CA ARG A 115 11.54 -2.76 11.02
C ARG A 115 11.86 -2.32 9.59
N TYR A 116 10.88 -1.82 8.86
CA TYR A 116 10.99 -1.45 7.44
C TYR A 116 10.82 0.05 7.20
N ALA A 117 11.08 0.87 8.21
CA ALA A 117 10.77 2.27 8.15
C ALA A 117 11.65 3.02 7.14
N GLU A 118 12.90 2.61 6.96
CA GLU A 118 13.80 3.18 5.96
C GLU A 118 13.35 2.82 4.54
N GLU A 119 12.87 1.60 4.31
CA GLU A 119 12.26 1.17 3.06
C GLU A 119 11.00 1.97 2.75
N LEU A 120 10.13 2.17 3.74
CA LEU A 120 8.92 2.98 3.61
C LEU A 120 9.26 4.44 3.30
N ARG A 121 10.23 5.01 4.02
CA ARG A 121 10.72 6.37 3.77
C ARG A 121 11.22 6.51 2.33
N ARG A 122 12.03 5.57 1.85
CA ARG A 122 12.54 5.57 0.47
C ARG A 122 11.40 5.42 -0.54
N LEU A 123 10.43 4.55 -0.26
CA LEU A 123 9.25 4.40 -1.11
C LEU A 123 8.47 5.70 -1.22
N PHE A 124 8.19 6.39 -0.11
CA PHE A 124 7.44 7.64 -0.17
C PHE A 124 8.26 8.79 -0.78
N GLY A 125 9.58 8.82 -0.57
CA GLY A 125 10.46 9.76 -1.26
C GLY A 125 10.61 9.49 -2.76
N ASN A 126 10.38 8.25 -3.21
CA ASN A 126 10.28 7.91 -4.63
C ASN A 126 8.89 8.29 -5.18
N LEU A 127 7.82 8.03 -4.42
CA LEU A 127 6.45 8.42 -4.78
C LEU A 127 6.30 9.92 -5.01
N SER A 128 6.91 10.76 -4.17
CA SER A 128 6.87 12.22 -4.38
C SER A 128 7.49 12.66 -5.70
N ARG A 129 8.46 11.89 -6.21
CA ARG A 129 9.16 12.16 -7.48
C ARG A 129 8.42 11.56 -8.68
N SER A 130 7.98 10.31 -8.56
CA SER A 130 7.34 9.57 -9.64
C SER A 130 5.87 9.93 -9.81
N CYS A 131 5.16 10.24 -8.72
CA CYS A 131 3.71 10.41 -8.67
C CYS A 131 3.31 11.77 -8.05
N PRO A 132 3.61 12.91 -8.69
CA PRO A 132 3.29 14.23 -8.16
C PRO A 132 1.78 14.50 -8.01
N GLN A 133 0.93 13.70 -8.67
CA GLN A 133 -0.53 13.77 -8.60
C GLN A 133 -1.13 12.95 -7.46
N LEU A 134 -0.31 12.29 -6.64
CA LEU A 134 -0.80 11.46 -5.55
C LEU A 134 -1.64 12.29 -4.57
N ARG A 135 -2.90 11.91 -4.40
CA ARG A 135 -3.86 12.56 -3.51
C ARG A 135 -4.06 11.78 -2.22
N LYS A 136 -4.05 10.45 -2.34
CA LYS A 136 -4.37 9.55 -1.23
C LYS A 136 -3.34 8.45 -1.10
N SER A 137 -2.94 8.18 0.13
CA SER A 137 -2.15 7.00 0.45
C SER A 137 -2.78 6.25 1.61
N HIS A 138 -2.74 4.92 1.57
CA HIS A 138 -3.27 4.06 2.62
C HIS A 138 -2.23 3.01 3.01
N ILE A 139 -1.97 2.85 4.30
CA ILE A 139 -1.25 1.69 4.82
C ILE A 139 -2.20 0.85 5.66
N LYS A 140 -2.32 -0.44 5.31
CA LYS A 140 -3.13 -1.43 6.01
C LYS A 140 -2.23 -2.39 6.79
N PHE A 141 -2.63 -2.67 8.01
CA PHE A 141 -2.02 -3.67 8.87
C PHE A 141 -3.04 -4.69 9.29
N HIS A 142 -2.54 -5.87 9.64
CA HIS A 142 -3.31 -6.89 10.29
C HIS A 142 -2.51 -7.37 11.49
N VAL A 143 -3.19 -7.53 12.62
CA VAL A 143 -2.54 -7.85 13.89
C VAL A 143 -3.25 -9.01 14.51
N TYR A 144 -2.47 -9.98 14.96
CA TYR A 144 -3.00 -10.98 15.87
C TYR A 144 -3.21 -10.38 17.25
N ALA A 145 -4.45 -10.35 17.69
CA ALA A 145 -4.78 -10.15 19.10
C ALA A 145 -4.48 -11.43 19.91
N MET A 146 -3.30 -12.02 19.74
CA MET A 146 -2.87 -13.15 20.56
C MET A 146 -2.40 -12.60 21.91
N LYS A 147 -3.34 -12.62 22.87
CA LYS A 147 -3.34 -11.88 24.13
C LYS A 147 -3.71 -10.42 23.88
N LEU A 148 -4.82 -9.98 24.47
CA LEU A 148 -5.32 -8.59 24.46
C LEU A 148 -4.42 -7.66 25.30
N ASP A 149 -3.11 -7.84 25.18
CA ASP A 149 -2.12 -6.97 25.77
C ASP A 149 -2.10 -5.72 24.92
N ILE A 150 -2.36 -4.60 25.59
CA ILE A 150 -2.27 -3.27 25.00
C ILE A 150 -0.87 -3.16 24.36
N PRO A 151 -0.76 -2.85 23.05
CA PRO A 151 0.54 -2.71 22.42
C PRO A 151 1.36 -1.67 23.20
N PRO A 152 2.65 -1.92 23.44
CA PRO A 152 3.48 -0.96 24.14
C PRO A 152 3.42 0.38 23.41
N THR A 153 3.28 1.46 24.17
CA THR A 153 3.30 2.83 23.65
C THR A 153 4.68 3.08 23.05
N TRP A 154 4.79 2.91 21.75
CA TRP A 154 6.05 3.00 21.03
C TRP A 154 5.81 3.71 19.72
N ILE A 155 6.52 4.80 19.52
CA ILE A 155 6.57 5.52 18.25
C ILE A 155 7.93 5.17 17.63
N PRO A 156 7.96 4.42 16.51
CA PRO A 156 9.20 4.23 15.77
C PRO A 156 9.77 5.60 15.37
N PRO A 157 11.03 5.95 15.70
CA PRO A 157 11.62 7.25 15.39
C PRO A 157 11.48 7.64 13.92
N GLU A 158 11.53 6.65 13.04
CA GLU A 158 11.45 6.79 11.59
C GLU A 158 10.06 7.17 11.09
N VAL A 159 9.00 6.95 11.88
CA VAL A 159 7.63 7.38 11.52
C VAL A 159 7.56 8.90 11.44
N THR A 160 8.24 9.61 12.35
CA THR A 160 8.28 11.07 12.36
C THR A 160 8.81 11.64 11.05
N VAL A 161 9.74 10.92 10.40
CA VAL A 161 10.29 11.31 9.09
C VAL A 161 9.25 11.12 8.00
N LEU A 162 8.51 10.01 8.03
CA LEU A 162 7.43 9.76 7.08
C LEU A 162 6.28 10.75 7.25
N ASP A 163 5.88 11.06 8.48
CA ASP A 163 4.87 12.07 8.82
C ASP A 163 5.25 13.44 8.24
N SER A 164 6.51 13.86 8.44
CA SER A 164 7.04 15.11 7.90
C SER A 164 7.07 15.11 6.36
N LEU A 165 7.47 14.00 5.76
CA LEU A 165 7.54 13.83 4.30
C LEU A 165 6.15 13.97 3.66
N LEU A 166 5.15 13.26 4.17
CA LEU A 166 3.77 13.28 3.66
C LEU A 166 3.06 14.62 3.92
N LYS A 167 3.43 15.34 4.98
CA LYS A 167 2.96 16.70 5.24
C LYS A 167 3.50 17.72 4.23
N SER A 168 4.67 17.49 3.65
CA SER A 168 5.33 18.45 2.78
C SER A 168 4.52 18.72 1.51
N ARG A 169 4.03 19.97 1.37
CA ARG A 169 3.36 20.43 0.15
C ARG A 169 4.32 20.61 -1.04
N GLU A 170 5.61 20.74 -0.77
CA GLU A 170 6.62 20.81 -1.84
C GLU A 170 6.78 19.43 -2.50
N LEU A 171 6.82 18.37 -1.69
CA LEU A 171 6.97 17.00 -2.18
C LEU A 171 5.64 16.39 -2.65
N PHE A 172 4.54 16.77 -1.98
CA PHE A 172 3.21 16.22 -2.20
C PHE A 172 2.16 17.36 -2.33
N PRO A 173 2.18 18.12 -3.43
CA PRO A 173 1.35 19.31 -3.60
C PRO A 173 -0.15 19.01 -3.64
N MET A 174 -0.53 17.85 -4.19
CA MET A 174 -1.92 17.44 -4.38
C MET A 174 -2.44 16.53 -3.25
N PHE A 175 -1.63 16.27 -2.22
CA PHE A 175 -1.94 15.26 -1.21
C PHE A 175 -2.99 15.74 -0.21
N GLU A 176 -4.02 14.93 -0.07
CA GLU A 176 -5.26 15.22 0.67
C GLU A 176 -5.39 14.33 1.90
N GLU A 177 -5.11 13.03 1.77
CA GLU A 177 -5.43 12.06 2.80
C GLU A 177 -4.36 10.98 2.93
N PHE A 178 -3.92 10.75 4.17
CA PHE A 178 -3.20 9.57 4.58
C PHE A 178 -4.07 8.73 5.49
N HIS A 179 -4.42 7.53 5.04
CA HIS A 179 -5.19 6.56 5.82
C HIS A 179 -4.25 5.53 6.42
N CYS A 180 -4.37 5.30 7.71
CA CYS A 180 -3.73 4.19 8.41
C CYS A 180 -4.83 3.28 8.98
N SER A 181 -4.83 1.99 8.65
CA SER A 181 -5.82 1.06 9.21
C SER A 181 -5.19 -0.20 9.77
N VAL A 182 -5.83 -0.73 10.82
CA VAL A 182 -5.42 -1.96 11.47
C VAL A 182 -6.62 -2.88 11.61
N ASP A 183 -6.49 -4.08 11.07
CA ASP A 183 -7.46 -5.15 11.23
C ASP A 183 -7.00 -6.08 12.34
N LEU A 184 -7.86 -6.30 13.33
CA LEU A 184 -7.59 -7.21 14.44
C LEU A 184 -8.11 -8.59 14.08
N ASN A 185 -7.22 -9.58 13.98
CA ASN A 185 -7.61 -10.96 13.79
C ASN A 185 -8.13 -11.54 15.10
N ILE A 186 -9.41 -11.91 15.12
CA ILE A 186 -10.03 -12.55 16.29
C ILE A 186 -10.11 -14.05 16.05
N GLN A 187 -9.00 -14.77 16.26
CA GLN A 187 -9.00 -16.24 16.10
C GLN A 187 -9.81 -16.98 17.20
N LEU A 188 -10.32 -16.28 18.22
CA LEU A 188 -10.98 -16.90 19.37
C LEU A 188 -12.33 -16.23 19.66
N LEU A 189 -13.40 -16.99 19.41
CA LEU A 189 -14.83 -16.68 19.60
C LEU A 189 -15.26 -16.33 21.04
N ALA A 190 -14.33 -16.16 21.99
CA ALA A 190 -14.61 -16.07 23.43
C ALA A 190 -14.24 -14.72 24.06
N TYR A 191 -13.93 -13.68 23.27
CA TYR A 191 -13.58 -12.37 23.81
C TYR A 191 -14.77 -11.42 23.91
N ASP A 192 -14.82 -10.69 25.02
CA ASP A 192 -15.79 -9.64 25.26
C ASP A 192 -15.67 -8.52 24.19
N ARG A 193 -16.80 -8.19 23.56
CA ARG A 193 -16.90 -7.10 22.58
C ARG A 193 -16.45 -5.77 23.14
N ALA A 194 -16.66 -5.51 24.43
CA ALA A 194 -16.19 -4.28 25.07
C ALA A 194 -14.66 -4.22 25.08
N ARG A 195 -14.01 -5.33 25.43
CA ARG A 195 -12.54 -5.43 25.44
C ARG A 195 -11.94 -5.35 24.04
N LEU A 196 -12.59 -5.93 23.03
CA LEU A 196 -12.16 -5.79 21.63
C LEU A 196 -12.23 -4.34 21.15
N LYS A 197 -13.29 -3.60 21.51
CA LYS A 197 -13.40 -2.17 21.21
C LYS A 197 -12.33 -1.34 21.91
N GLU A 198 -12.00 -1.67 23.16
CA GLU A 198 -10.93 -1.00 23.92
C GLU A 198 -9.58 -1.19 23.22
N VAL A 199 -9.24 -2.42 22.84
CA VAL A 199 -7.99 -2.72 22.12
C VAL A 199 -7.95 -2.04 20.77
N ALA A 200 -9.05 -2.08 20.00
CA ALA A 200 -9.17 -1.41 18.71
C ALA A 200 -8.96 0.12 18.85
N SER A 201 -9.63 0.75 19.82
CA SER A 201 -9.45 2.18 20.13
C SER A 201 -8.01 2.50 20.51
N HIS A 202 -7.35 1.66 21.31
CA HIS A 202 -5.97 1.88 21.70
C HIS A 202 -5.03 1.85 20.49
N TYR A 203 -5.21 0.90 19.56
CA TYR A 203 -4.44 0.91 18.32
C TYR A 203 -4.69 2.16 17.48
N GLU A 204 -5.93 2.65 17.41
CA GLU A 204 -6.19 3.90 16.69
C GLU A 204 -5.45 5.08 17.33
N ASP A 205 -5.44 5.17 18.66
CA ASP A 205 -4.75 6.24 19.37
C ASP A 205 -3.23 6.16 19.20
N GLU A 206 -2.66 4.95 19.20
CA GLU A 206 -1.25 4.75 18.88
C GLU A 206 -0.92 5.19 17.45
N LEU A 207 -1.73 4.80 16.47
CA LEU A 207 -1.54 5.23 15.08
C LEU A 207 -1.74 6.74 14.90
N ARG A 208 -2.58 7.40 15.70
CA ARG A 208 -2.67 8.87 15.71
C ARG A 208 -1.41 9.51 16.29
N ARG A 209 -0.82 8.93 17.34
CA ARG A 209 0.45 9.39 17.93
C ARG A 209 1.64 9.23 17.00
N TRP A 210 1.58 8.24 16.10
CA TRP A 210 2.60 7.99 15.08
C TRP A 210 2.70 9.11 14.04
N PHE A 211 1.57 9.76 13.71
CA PHE A 211 1.50 10.78 12.66
C PHE A 211 0.93 12.12 13.20
N PRO A 212 1.60 12.75 14.18
CA PRO A 212 1.07 13.95 14.84
C PRO A 212 0.89 15.12 13.86
N SER A 213 1.79 15.27 12.89
CA SER A 213 1.78 16.40 11.97
C SER A 213 0.67 16.27 10.93
N LEU A 214 0.43 15.07 10.39
CA LEU A 214 -0.71 14.80 9.51
C LEU A 214 -2.05 14.90 10.25
N ASN A 215 -2.08 14.49 11.52
CA ASN A 215 -3.27 14.62 12.37
C ASN A 215 -3.63 16.09 12.62
N GLU A 216 -2.63 16.92 12.98
CA GLU A 216 -2.79 18.35 13.23
C GLU A 216 -3.41 19.09 12.03
N ILE A 217 -2.99 18.75 10.81
CA ILE A 217 -3.49 19.40 9.58
C ILE A 217 -4.75 18.74 9.01
N GLY A 218 -5.35 17.77 9.72
CA GLY A 218 -6.58 17.10 9.32
C GLY A 218 -6.46 16.19 8.09
N ARG A 219 -5.24 15.71 7.77
CA ARG A 219 -4.99 14.79 6.65
C ARG A 219 -4.85 13.34 7.07
N LEU A 220 -4.77 13.06 8.37
CA LEU A 220 -4.72 11.69 8.90
C LEU A 220 -6.13 11.14 9.10
N LYS A 221 -6.37 9.96 8.52
CA LYS A 221 -7.50 9.11 8.87
C LYS A 221 -6.98 7.84 9.52
N VAL A 222 -7.55 7.47 10.66
CA VAL A 222 -7.22 6.21 11.35
C VAL A 222 -8.49 5.41 11.56
N THR A 223 -8.43 4.11 11.25
CA THR A 223 -9.55 3.19 11.48
C THR A 223 -9.05 1.85 11.99
N SER A 224 -9.74 1.29 12.96
CA SER A 224 -9.58 -0.09 13.38
C SER A 224 -10.76 -0.96 12.90
N GLY A 225 -10.47 -2.17 12.46
CA GLY A 225 -11.43 -3.17 12.01
C GLY A 225 -11.34 -4.45 12.83
N LEU A 226 -12.44 -5.19 12.90
CA LEU A 226 -12.45 -6.58 13.39
C LEU A 226 -12.52 -7.48 12.15
N ALA A 227 -11.49 -8.31 11.94
CA ALA A 227 -11.37 -9.21 10.79
C ALA A 227 -11.58 -10.69 11.17
#